data_AF-A0AA41E7C0-F1
#
_entry.id   AF-A0AA41E7C0-F1
#
_cell.length_a   1.000
_cell.length_b   1.000
_cell.length_c   1.000
_cell.angle_alpha   90.00
_cell.angle_beta   90.00
_cell.angle_gamma   90.00
#
_symmetry.space_group_name_H-M   'P 1'
#
loop_
_entity.id
_entity.type
_entity.pdbx_description
1 polymer ?
#
loop_
_entity_poly.entity_id
_entity_poly.type
_entity_poly.pdbx_seq_one_letter_code
_entity_poly.pdbx_strand_id
1 'polypeptide(L)'
;MSGAEAALRAARMGDEIAHGFGLLGMIAGAVVGAVVAAAIVTATAATGGLALVAIVGGCVAGGGLAGGALVRGIQKAANISGPTTGMLHPGSSNVTVNSRSALRAGVDFADECNGLPFNHFPQSKLLVAQGSRTVTVNGKPMARLSMKMECGAVIKTASDNVTVGGETVTVVAIHDTEAMFETALEVLGFVALGAAGLGALAAGAAATALFAGTVIGANVGLNALHSWGESLGPGYGDIMVGVAGFALLGLGAKGADTEAAKNAVDVLNRTKVEIEPNTLGSNGGNVRVTTKGVPRSLYDQLRSKTPSSKIQKMVNENFEPGMDDPALPGLTIDKSLHADHIVSMKEVTEMPGFKDLSVENQVKVLNNPDNFAGLSETANTSKGSKSYADWTEYKKGGIKVDEDFRQQMMQREADNRTMLQQQINDLLGEQPK
;
A
#
# COMPACT_ATOMS: atom_id res chain seq x y z
N MET A 1 -22.36 1.72 -26.54
CA MET A 1 -22.59 2.76 -27.57
C MET A 1 -22.07 2.23 -28.89
N SER A 2 -22.94 1.86 -29.84
CA SER A 2 -22.52 1.50 -31.21
C SER A 2 -22.41 2.79 -32.01
N GLY A 3 -21.29 3.50 -31.84
CA GLY A 3 -21.08 4.82 -32.42
C GLY A 3 -20.46 4.70 -33.81
N ALA A 4 -21.19 5.15 -34.83
CA ALA A 4 -20.50 5.91 -35.87
C ALA A 4 -19.73 7.03 -35.15
N GLU A 5 -18.41 6.93 -35.09
CA GLU A 5 -17.60 8.03 -34.58
C GLU A 5 -17.95 9.28 -35.38
N ALA A 6 -18.41 10.31 -34.68
CA ALA A 6 -18.71 11.61 -35.28
C ALA A 6 -17.50 12.06 -36.10
N ALA A 7 -17.73 12.69 -37.25
CA ALA A 7 -16.64 13.15 -38.10
C ALA A 7 -15.72 14.11 -37.32
N LEU A 8 -14.47 13.68 -37.06
CA LEU A 8 -13.48 14.45 -36.30
C LEU A 8 -12.63 15.30 -37.24
N ARG A 9 -12.13 16.43 -36.76
CA ARG A 9 -11.31 17.36 -37.54
C ARG A 9 -10.05 16.66 -38.08
N ALA A 10 -9.73 16.87 -39.35
CA ALA A 10 -8.59 16.26 -40.04
C ALA A 10 -7.25 16.75 -39.49
N ALA A 11 -6.34 15.83 -39.13
CA ALA A 11 -4.99 16.19 -38.70
C ALA A 11 -4.06 16.49 -39.89
N ARG A 12 -3.13 17.43 -39.69
CA ARG A 12 -2.27 18.01 -40.72
C ARG A 12 -0.84 18.19 -40.22
N MET A 13 0.11 18.30 -41.15
CA MET A 13 1.52 18.50 -40.80
C MET A 13 1.69 19.82 -40.06
N GLY A 14 2.38 19.79 -38.92
CA GLY A 14 2.55 20.91 -37.99
C GLY A 14 1.46 21.02 -36.93
N ASP A 15 0.46 20.13 -36.92
CA ASP A 15 -0.51 20.12 -35.83
C ASP A 15 0.17 19.60 -34.56
N GLU A 16 -0.25 20.15 -33.42
CA GLU A 16 0.36 19.92 -32.13
C GLU A 16 -0.10 18.60 -31.51
N ILE A 17 0.75 17.97 -30.71
CA ILE A 17 0.37 16.86 -29.83
C ILE A 17 0.53 17.26 -28.37
N ALA A 18 -0.28 16.68 -27.49
CA ALA A 18 -0.23 16.93 -26.05
C ALA A 18 -0.57 15.69 -25.24
N HIS A 19 0.04 15.57 -24.07
CA HIS A 19 -0.42 14.65 -23.04
C HIS A 19 -1.50 15.29 -22.16
N GLY A 20 -2.27 14.47 -21.47
CA GLY A 20 -3.14 14.93 -20.39
C GLY A 20 -2.35 15.43 -19.17
N PHE A 21 -3.05 16.02 -18.22
CA PHE A 21 -2.53 16.29 -16.88
C PHE A 21 -2.86 15.15 -15.89
N GLY A 22 -3.53 14.07 -16.34
CA GLY A 22 -3.98 13.00 -15.46
C GLY A 22 -2.84 12.31 -14.72
N LEU A 23 -1.73 12.03 -15.41
CA LEU A 23 -0.53 11.46 -14.76
C LEU A 23 0.02 12.38 -13.65
N LEU A 24 0.09 13.69 -13.89
CA LEU A 24 0.51 14.66 -12.87
C LEU A 24 -0.45 14.66 -11.67
N GLY A 25 -1.76 14.64 -11.94
CA GLY A 25 -2.79 14.54 -10.91
C GLY A 25 -2.64 13.27 -10.07
N MET A 26 -2.34 12.14 -10.71
CA MET A 26 -2.11 10.87 -10.00
C MET A 26 -0.84 10.89 -9.16
N ILE A 27 0.27 11.45 -9.66
CA ILE A 27 1.50 11.57 -8.86
C ILE A 27 1.25 12.46 -7.64
N ALA A 28 0.65 13.63 -7.83
CA ALA A 28 0.35 14.55 -6.72
C ALA A 28 -0.60 13.91 -5.70
N GLY A 29 -1.66 13.25 -6.20
CA GLY A 29 -2.62 12.54 -5.35
C GLY A 29 -1.99 11.38 -4.58
N ALA A 30 -1.11 10.60 -5.22
CA ALA A 30 -0.38 9.51 -4.58
C ALA A 30 0.55 10.01 -3.46
N VAL A 31 1.19 11.17 -3.64
CA VAL A 31 1.99 11.83 -2.59
C VAL A 31 1.11 12.24 -1.40
N VAL A 32 -0.06 12.85 -1.66
CA VAL A 32 -1.02 13.16 -0.59
C VAL A 32 -1.45 11.88 0.14
N GLY A 33 -1.74 10.82 -0.62
CA GLY A 33 -2.05 9.50 -0.09
C GLY A 33 -0.95 8.92 0.81
N ALA A 34 0.32 9.05 0.40
CA ALA A 34 1.46 8.61 1.19
C ALA A 34 1.61 9.38 2.51
N VAL A 35 1.38 10.71 2.49
CA VAL A 35 1.39 11.54 3.71
C VAL A 35 0.28 11.11 4.67
N VAL A 36 -0.92 10.87 4.15
CA VAL A 36 -2.05 10.35 4.94
C VAL A 36 -1.72 8.97 5.53
N ALA A 37 -1.14 8.08 4.73
CA ALA A 37 -0.72 6.75 5.19
C ALA A 37 0.28 6.86 6.34
N ALA A 38 1.29 7.74 6.22
CA ALA A 38 2.27 7.95 7.27
C ALA A 38 1.61 8.41 8.57
N ALA A 39 0.66 9.36 8.50
CA ALA A 39 -0.11 9.79 9.66
C ALA A 39 -0.89 8.63 10.31
N ILE A 40 -1.59 7.81 9.51
CA ILE A 40 -2.33 6.64 9.98
C ILE A 40 -1.39 5.62 10.65
N VAL A 41 -0.24 5.33 10.02
CA VAL A 41 0.75 4.38 10.55
C VAL A 41 1.30 4.86 11.90
N THR A 42 1.57 6.17 12.04
CA THR A 42 2.01 6.74 13.32
C THR A 42 0.94 6.68 14.41
N ALA A 43 -0.31 6.99 14.07
CA ALA A 43 -1.46 6.94 14.97
C ALA A 43 -1.76 5.51 15.48
N THR A 44 -1.66 4.52 14.60
CA THR A 44 -2.03 3.12 14.89
C THR A 44 -0.87 2.26 15.37
N ALA A 45 0.37 2.75 15.32
CA ALA A 45 1.60 1.97 15.52
C ALA A 45 1.69 0.75 14.58
N ALA A 46 1.29 0.91 13.31
CA ALA A 46 1.29 -0.19 12.34
C ALA A 46 2.73 -0.62 11.98
N THR A 47 3.24 -1.70 12.60
CA THR A 47 4.60 -2.23 12.34
C THR A 47 4.62 -3.62 11.69
N GLY A 48 3.52 -4.09 11.08
CA GLY A 48 3.45 -5.39 10.41
C GLY A 48 3.21 -5.29 8.89
N GLY A 49 3.69 -6.30 8.15
CA GLY A 49 3.71 -6.27 6.68
C GLY A 49 2.33 -6.13 6.03
N LEU A 50 1.34 -6.92 6.46
CA LEU A 50 0.00 -6.90 5.82
C LEU A 50 -0.77 -5.61 6.12
N ALA A 51 -0.68 -5.08 7.36
CA ALA A 51 -1.30 -3.80 7.71
C ALA A 51 -0.65 -2.64 6.97
N LEU A 52 0.69 -2.66 6.85
CA LEU A 52 1.43 -1.66 6.10
C LEU A 52 1.02 -1.67 4.61
N VAL A 53 0.88 -2.85 4.00
CA VAL A 53 0.39 -3.00 2.61
C VAL A 53 -1.03 -2.44 2.46
N ALA A 54 -1.94 -2.78 3.37
CA ALA A 54 -3.32 -2.28 3.31
C ALA A 54 -3.40 -0.75 3.46
N ILE A 55 -2.71 -0.18 4.46
CA ILE A 55 -2.76 1.26 4.75
C ILE A 55 -2.01 2.06 3.68
N VAL A 56 -0.73 1.74 3.45
CA VAL A 56 0.11 2.51 2.52
C VAL A 56 -0.36 2.29 1.10
N GLY A 57 -0.55 1.04 0.69
CA GLY A 57 -1.05 0.71 -0.65
C GLY A 57 -2.41 1.32 -0.91
N GLY A 58 -3.34 1.20 0.04
CA GLY A 58 -4.71 1.73 -0.10
C GLY A 58 -4.74 3.25 -0.19
N CYS A 59 -3.97 3.95 0.65
CA CYS A 59 -3.94 5.42 0.63
C CYS A 59 -3.20 5.97 -0.60
N VAL A 60 -2.07 5.37 -1.00
CA VAL A 60 -1.33 5.78 -2.20
C VAL A 60 -2.16 5.54 -3.45
N ALA A 61 -2.77 4.36 -3.59
CA ALA A 61 -3.68 4.05 -4.69
C ALA A 61 -4.90 4.97 -4.70
N GLY A 62 -5.60 5.08 -3.57
CA GLY A 62 -6.79 5.93 -3.43
C GLY A 62 -6.49 7.40 -3.71
N GLY A 63 -5.35 7.91 -3.22
CA GLY A 63 -4.91 9.27 -3.45
C GLY A 63 -4.56 9.51 -4.91
N GLY A 64 -3.81 8.58 -5.52
CA GLY A 64 -3.44 8.66 -6.93
C GLY A 64 -4.65 8.66 -7.85
N LEU A 65 -5.55 7.67 -7.72
CA LEU A 65 -6.75 7.56 -8.54
C LEU A 65 -7.67 8.79 -8.35
N ALA A 66 -7.84 9.27 -7.12
CA ALA A 66 -8.62 10.48 -6.83
C ALA A 66 -8.00 11.73 -7.47
N GLY A 67 -6.67 11.88 -7.39
CA GLY A 67 -5.94 13.00 -8.01
C GLY A 67 -6.02 12.97 -9.54
N GLY A 68 -5.89 11.79 -10.16
CA GLY A 68 -6.03 11.59 -11.59
C GLY A 68 -7.44 11.96 -12.08
N ALA A 69 -8.47 11.40 -11.44
CA ALA A 69 -9.87 11.71 -11.74
C ALA A 69 -10.14 13.21 -11.61
N LEU A 70 -9.77 13.84 -10.49
CA LEU A 70 -10.01 15.27 -10.27
C LEU A 70 -9.42 16.14 -11.39
N VAL A 71 -8.14 15.90 -11.74
CA VAL A 71 -7.46 16.71 -12.75
C VAL A 71 -8.05 16.47 -14.14
N ARG A 72 -8.32 15.21 -14.53
CA ARG A 72 -8.98 14.91 -15.81
C ARG A 72 -10.37 15.54 -15.91
N GLY A 73 -11.14 15.48 -14.82
CA GLY A 73 -12.45 16.09 -14.73
C GLY A 73 -12.40 17.61 -14.93
N ILE A 74 -11.46 18.30 -14.25
CA ILE A 74 -11.23 19.74 -14.43
C ILE A 74 -10.84 20.04 -15.89
N GLN A 75 -9.91 19.26 -16.48
CA GLN A 75 -9.51 19.45 -17.87
C GLN A 75 -10.69 19.34 -18.82
N LYS A 76 -11.54 18.33 -18.64
CA LYS A 76 -12.69 18.06 -19.49
C LYS A 76 -13.79 19.12 -19.31
N ALA A 77 -14.09 19.50 -18.06
CA ALA A 77 -15.10 20.51 -17.74
C ALA A 77 -14.71 21.92 -18.22
N ALA A 78 -13.42 22.26 -18.13
CA ALA A 78 -12.90 23.56 -18.57
C ALA A 78 -12.39 23.57 -20.02
N ASN A 79 -12.48 22.44 -20.73
CA ASN A 79 -11.93 22.24 -22.09
C ASN A 79 -10.44 22.66 -22.20
N ILE A 80 -9.66 22.35 -21.16
CA ILE A 80 -8.23 22.70 -21.08
C ILE A 80 -7.42 21.59 -21.73
N SER A 81 -6.81 21.90 -22.87
CA SER A 81 -5.83 21.03 -23.51
C SER A 81 -4.52 21.01 -22.71
N GLY A 82 -3.82 19.88 -22.74
CA GLY A 82 -2.47 19.79 -22.18
C GLY A 82 -1.46 20.69 -22.89
N PRO A 83 -0.26 20.87 -22.30
CA PRO A 83 0.80 21.64 -22.93
C PRO A 83 1.20 20.97 -24.24
N THR A 84 1.63 21.77 -25.22
CA THR A 84 2.19 21.21 -26.46
C THR A 84 3.47 20.46 -26.13
N THR A 85 3.54 19.21 -26.56
CA THR A 85 4.66 18.31 -26.29
C THR A 85 5.49 18.03 -27.52
N GLY A 86 4.93 18.23 -28.71
CA GLY A 86 5.60 18.08 -29.99
C GLY A 86 4.67 18.50 -31.14
N MET A 87 5.16 18.39 -32.36
CA MET A 87 4.40 18.71 -33.59
C MET A 87 4.52 17.58 -34.61
N LEU A 88 3.45 17.37 -35.37
CA LEU A 88 3.37 16.31 -36.36
C LEU A 88 4.21 16.60 -37.61
N HIS A 89 5.13 15.70 -37.93
CA HIS A 89 5.94 15.71 -39.14
C HIS A 89 6.47 14.28 -39.43
N PRO A 90 6.63 13.86 -40.69
CA PRO A 90 6.14 14.47 -41.92
C PRO A 90 4.64 14.18 -42.15
N GLY A 91 4.12 14.49 -43.34
CA GLY A 91 2.76 14.13 -43.76
C GLY A 91 2.76 13.61 -45.19
N SER A 92 1.57 13.39 -45.77
CA SER A 92 1.44 13.00 -47.18
C SER A 92 2.10 14.01 -48.14
N SER A 93 2.75 13.51 -49.18
CA SER A 93 3.42 14.32 -50.20
C SER A 93 2.47 14.88 -51.27
N ASN A 94 1.26 14.34 -51.39
CA ASN A 94 0.34 14.66 -52.48
C ASN A 94 -1.12 14.83 -52.05
N VAL A 95 -1.45 14.61 -50.78
CA VAL A 95 -2.78 14.88 -50.24
C VAL A 95 -2.65 15.95 -49.16
N THR A 96 -3.37 17.05 -49.35
CA THR A 96 -3.35 18.19 -48.43
C THR A 96 -4.76 18.48 -47.92
N VAL A 97 -4.86 18.95 -46.68
CA VAL A 97 -6.05 19.54 -46.10
C VAL A 97 -5.74 20.98 -45.73
N ASN A 98 -6.46 21.94 -46.31
CA ASN A 98 -6.18 23.38 -46.13
C ASN A 98 -4.69 23.71 -46.36
N SER A 99 -4.17 23.26 -47.50
CA SER A 99 -2.78 23.50 -47.94
C SER A 99 -1.67 22.93 -47.04
N ARG A 100 -2.00 22.10 -46.05
CA ARG A 100 -1.03 21.36 -45.22
C ARG A 100 -1.17 19.86 -45.48
N SER A 101 -0.06 19.13 -45.53
CA SER A 101 -0.07 17.68 -45.76
C SER A 101 -0.98 16.95 -44.78
N ALA A 102 -1.82 16.05 -45.28
CA ALA A 102 -2.68 15.19 -44.47
C ALA A 102 -1.85 14.15 -43.70
N LEU A 103 -2.26 13.81 -42.47
CA LEU A 103 -1.55 12.89 -41.59
C LEU A 103 -2.10 11.47 -41.66
N ARG A 104 -1.20 10.50 -41.59
CA ARG A 104 -1.47 9.06 -41.74
C ARG A 104 -0.97 8.29 -40.52
N ALA A 105 -1.85 7.46 -39.98
CA ALA A 105 -1.48 6.56 -38.91
C ALA A 105 -0.49 5.48 -39.39
N GLY A 106 0.47 5.15 -38.54
CA GLY A 106 1.48 4.11 -38.75
C GLY A 106 2.67 4.49 -39.63
N VAL A 107 2.71 5.72 -40.16
CA VAL A 107 3.84 6.17 -41.01
C VAL A 107 4.31 7.58 -40.68
N ASP A 108 3.38 8.48 -40.34
CA ASP A 108 3.73 9.84 -39.94
C ASP A 108 3.91 9.90 -38.41
N PHE A 109 4.70 10.86 -37.93
CA PHE A 109 5.11 10.92 -36.52
C PHE A 109 5.07 12.34 -35.97
N ALA A 110 5.38 12.50 -34.69
CA ALA A 110 5.85 13.76 -34.14
C ALA A 110 7.37 13.68 -33.92
N ASP A 111 8.06 14.72 -34.37
CA ASP A 111 9.46 14.94 -34.05
C ASP A 111 9.53 15.62 -32.68
N GLU A 112 10.36 15.05 -31.80
CA GLU A 112 10.68 15.62 -30.48
C GLU A 112 9.48 15.82 -29.54
N CYS A 113 8.83 14.72 -29.15
CA CYS A 113 7.89 14.78 -28.04
C CYS A 113 8.64 14.90 -26.71
N ASN A 114 8.50 16.02 -26.00
CA ASN A 114 9.17 16.28 -24.73
C ASN A 114 8.54 15.55 -23.52
N GLY A 115 7.41 14.86 -23.71
CA GLY A 115 6.74 14.08 -22.68
C GLY A 115 6.14 14.88 -21.52
N LEU A 116 6.01 16.20 -21.63
CA LEU A 116 5.44 17.01 -20.56
C LEU A 116 3.93 16.75 -20.35
N PRO A 117 3.43 16.78 -19.10
CA PRO A 117 4.19 16.73 -17.85
C PRO A 117 4.48 15.28 -17.45
N PHE A 118 5.77 14.93 -17.31
CA PHE A 118 6.26 13.68 -16.71
C PHE A 118 5.85 12.35 -17.35
N ASN A 119 5.30 12.33 -18.57
CA ASN A 119 4.89 11.09 -19.25
C ASN A 119 6.07 10.25 -19.74
N HIS A 120 7.11 10.88 -20.28
CA HIS A 120 8.34 10.21 -20.68
C HIS A 120 9.47 11.23 -20.85
N PHE A 121 10.72 10.74 -20.90
CA PHE A 121 11.85 11.57 -21.34
C PHE A 121 11.69 11.94 -22.83
N PRO A 122 12.31 13.04 -23.31
CA PRO A 122 12.19 13.46 -24.70
C PRO A 122 12.48 12.33 -25.70
N GLN A 123 11.56 12.13 -26.64
CA GLN A 123 11.65 11.09 -27.68
C GLN A 123 11.58 11.74 -29.05
N SER A 124 12.49 11.35 -29.94
CA SER A 124 12.69 12.02 -31.23
C SER A 124 11.72 11.57 -32.32
N LYS A 125 11.08 10.41 -32.19
CA LYS A 125 10.18 9.89 -33.23
C LYS A 125 9.09 9.03 -32.62
N LEU A 126 7.85 9.52 -32.69
CA LEU A 126 6.67 8.80 -32.18
C LEU A 126 5.57 8.77 -33.22
N LEU A 127 5.18 7.57 -33.64
CA LEU A 127 4.22 7.41 -34.72
C LEU A 127 2.82 7.84 -34.29
N VAL A 128 2.05 8.35 -35.24
CA VAL A 128 0.61 8.44 -35.09
C VAL A 128 0.04 7.02 -35.03
N ALA A 129 -0.55 6.63 -33.91
CA ALA A 129 -0.98 5.25 -33.70
C ALA A 129 -2.38 4.98 -34.23
N GLN A 130 -3.22 6.01 -34.32
CA GLN A 130 -4.64 5.87 -34.65
C GLN A 130 -5.10 6.74 -35.83
N GLY A 131 -6.09 6.26 -36.57
CA GLY A 131 -6.73 7.00 -37.66
C GLY A 131 -8.07 6.41 -38.07
N SER A 132 -8.65 6.92 -39.16
CA SER A 132 -9.93 6.43 -39.72
C SER A 132 -9.76 5.09 -40.43
N ARG A 133 -10.63 4.13 -40.10
CA ARG A 133 -10.74 2.83 -40.76
C ARG A 133 -11.14 2.96 -42.23
N THR A 134 -12.00 3.92 -42.56
CA THR A 134 -12.66 4.00 -43.87
C THR A 134 -12.08 5.10 -44.75
N VAL A 135 -11.51 6.15 -44.16
CA VAL A 135 -10.84 7.22 -44.92
C VAL A 135 -9.34 7.00 -44.84
N THR A 136 -8.74 6.76 -46.00
CA THR A 136 -7.30 6.53 -46.11
C THR A 136 -6.62 7.59 -46.97
N VAL A 137 -5.37 7.88 -46.65
CA VAL A 137 -4.47 8.74 -47.43
C VAL A 137 -3.26 7.90 -47.81
N ASN A 138 -3.04 7.74 -49.12
CA ASN A 138 -2.02 6.84 -49.67
C ASN A 138 -2.11 5.40 -49.11
N GLY A 139 -3.34 4.88 -48.91
CA GLY A 139 -3.58 3.54 -48.39
C GLY A 139 -3.33 3.37 -46.89
N LYS A 140 -3.12 4.46 -46.13
CA LYS A 140 -2.96 4.44 -44.67
C LYS A 140 -4.13 5.17 -43.99
N PRO A 141 -4.59 4.74 -42.81
CA PRO A 141 -5.66 5.42 -42.07
C PRO A 141 -5.37 6.90 -41.86
N MET A 142 -6.34 7.78 -42.14
CA MET A 142 -6.16 9.22 -41.96
C MET A 142 -6.31 9.62 -40.49
N ALA A 143 -5.33 10.33 -39.95
CA ALA A 143 -5.33 10.80 -38.57
C ALA A 143 -6.28 12.00 -38.35
N ARG A 144 -6.77 12.15 -37.12
CA ARG A 144 -7.82 13.11 -36.74
C ARG A 144 -7.53 13.71 -35.38
N LEU A 145 -8.21 14.80 -35.04
CA LEU A 145 -8.20 15.39 -33.71
C LEU A 145 -8.43 14.31 -32.64
N SER A 146 -7.70 14.41 -31.53
CA SER A 146 -7.74 13.50 -30.38
C SER A 146 -7.28 12.06 -30.64
N MET A 147 -6.80 11.72 -31.84
CA MET A 147 -6.17 10.41 -32.09
C MET A 147 -4.88 10.26 -31.29
N LYS A 148 -4.63 9.05 -30.79
CA LYS A 148 -3.43 8.76 -30.02
C LYS A 148 -2.18 8.58 -30.89
N MET A 149 -1.06 9.04 -30.34
CA MET A 149 0.31 8.73 -30.74
C MET A 149 0.75 7.44 -30.04
N GLU A 150 1.88 6.88 -30.48
CA GLU A 150 2.51 5.70 -29.88
C GLU A 150 2.81 5.87 -28.39
N CYS A 151 3.16 7.07 -27.94
CA CYS A 151 3.39 7.38 -26.51
C CYS A 151 2.11 7.67 -25.71
N GLY A 152 0.92 7.58 -26.32
CA GLY A 152 -0.36 7.92 -25.68
C GLY A 152 -0.76 9.39 -25.75
N ALA A 153 0.15 10.30 -26.14
CA ALA A 153 -0.22 11.69 -26.45
C ALA A 153 -1.35 11.75 -27.49
N VAL A 154 -2.16 12.80 -27.44
CA VAL A 154 -3.25 13.01 -28.40
C VAL A 154 -2.92 14.15 -29.36
N ILE A 155 -3.45 14.06 -30.59
CA ILE A 155 -3.43 15.18 -31.54
C ILE A 155 -4.31 16.31 -30.98
N LYS A 156 -3.66 17.42 -30.61
CA LYS A 156 -4.25 18.57 -29.90
C LYS A 156 -4.90 19.57 -30.86
N THR A 157 -4.29 19.81 -32.02
CA THR A 157 -4.83 20.74 -33.03
C THR A 157 -5.11 20.01 -34.34
N ALA A 158 -6.04 20.54 -35.15
CA ALA A 158 -6.49 19.92 -36.39
C ALA A 158 -7.09 20.97 -37.33
N SER A 159 -7.52 20.58 -38.53
CA SER A 159 -8.25 21.43 -39.48
C SER A 159 -9.51 22.06 -38.90
N ASP A 160 -9.74 23.36 -39.08
CA ASP A 160 -10.90 24.07 -38.50
C ASP A 160 -12.24 23.72 -39.14
N ASN A 161 -12.24 23.28 -40.40
CA ASN A 161 -13.46 23.12 -41.19
C ASN A 161 -13.51 21.82 -42.01
N VAL A 162 -12.48 20.98 -41.95
CA VAL A 162 -12.48 19.67 -42.63
C VAL A 162 -12.55 18.58 -41.58
N THR A 163 -13.59 17.75 -41.67
CA THR A 163 -13.82 16.60 -40.79
C THR A 163 -13.72 15.29 -41.57
N VAL A 164 -13.35 14.23 -40.87
CA VAL A 164 -13.08 12.90 -41.41
C VAL A 164 -13.88 11.89 -40.60
N GLY A 165 -14.84 11.24 -41.24
CA GLY A 165 -15.67 10.20 -40.64
C GLY A 165 -14.99 8.84 -40.56
N GLY A 166 -15.72 7.86 -40.04
CA GLY A 166 -15.31 6.45 -39.95
C GLY A 166 -14.84 6.04 -38.57
N GLU A 167 -14.97 4.75 -38.26
CA GLU A 167 -14.46 4.19 -37.00
C GLU A 167 -12.95 4.35 -36.88
N THR A 168 -12.46 4.43 -35.65
CA THR A 168 -11.04 4.50 -35.33
C THR A 168 -10.38 3.13 -35.45
N VAL A 169 -9.18 3.12 -36.02
CA VAL A 169 -8.29 1.97 -36.04
C VAL A 169 -6.96 2.33 -35.40
N THR A 170 -6.52 1.45 -34.50
CA THR A 170 -5.17 1.45 -33.96
C THR A 170 -4.29 0.59 -34.86
N VAL A 171 -3.25 1.17 -35.44
CA VAL A 171 -2.28 0.49 -36.34
C VAL A 171 -0.87 0.44 -35.79
N VAL A 172 -0.61 1.13 -34.68
CA VAL A 172 0.63 1.05 -33.88
C VAL A 172 0.23 0.77 -32.43
N ALA A 173 1.00 -0.04 -31.72
CA ALA A 173 0.78 -0.24 -30.29
C ALA A 173 0.89 1.10 -29.55
N ILE A 174 0.05 1.29 -28.53
CA ILE A 174 0.03 2.51 -27.74
C ILE A 174 0.62 2.19 -26.38
N HIS A 175 1.73 2.85 -26.06
CA HIS A 175 2.43 2.81 -24.79
C HIS A 175 2.06 4.07 -24.00
N ASP A 176 0.87 4.06 -23.40
CA ASP A 176 0.32 5.19 -22.67
C ASP A 176 0.76 5.15 -21.20
N THR A 177 1.76 5.96 -20.85
CA THR A 177 2.31 6.00 -19.48
C THR A 177 1.25 6.38 -18.45
N GLU A 178 0.32 7.28 -18.79
CA GLU A 178 -0.79 7.66 -17.91
C GLU A 178 -1.66 6.43 -17.61
N ALA A 179 -2.10 5.71 -18.64
CA ALA A 179 -2.90 4.50 -18.47
C ALA A 179 -2.16 3.38 -17.72
N MET A 180 -0.86 3.23 -17.96
CA MET A 180 -0.02 2.26 -17.24
C MET A 180 0.08 2.60 -15.75
N PHE A 181 0.26 3.89 -15.41
CA PHE A 181 0.35 4.33 -14.03
C PHE A 181 -1.00 4.20 -13.30
N GLU A 182 -2.11 4.53 -13.96
CA GLU A 182 -3.46 4.30 -13.45
C GLU A 182 -3.69 2.82 -13.16
N THR A 183 -3.36 1.94 -14.11
CA THR A 183 -3.43 0.48 -13.92
C THR A 183 -2.59 0.02 -12.73
N ALA A 184 -1.37 0.57 -12.57
CA ALA A 184 -0.51 0.23 -11.44
C ALA A 184 -1.12 0.66 -10.09
N LEU A 185 -1.75 1.83 -10.02
CA LEU A 185 -2.47 2.30 -8.83
C LEU A 185 -3.72 1.45 -8.55
N GLU A 186 -4.48 1.06 -9.57
CA GLU A 186 -5.63 0.16 -9.40
C GLU A 186 -5.19 -1.20 -8.84
N VAL A 187 -4.13 -1.80 -9.41
CA VAL A 187 -3.57 -3.06 -8.90
C VAL A 187 -3.11 -2.91 -7.46
N LEU A 188 -2.39 -1.82 -7.14
CA LEU A 188 -1.98 -1.53 -5.76
C LEU A 188 -3.19 -1.40 -4.83
N GLY A 189 -4.25 -0.72 -5.28
CA GLY A 189 -5.51 -0.58 -4.57
C GLY A 189 -6.19 -1.92 -4.32
N PHE A 190 -6.25 -2.80 -5.32
CA PHE A 190 -6.80 -4.15 -5.17
C PHE A 190 -5.96 -5.04 -4.23
N VAL A 191 -4.63 -4.94 -4.30
CA VAL A 191 -3.74 -5.64 -3.36
C VAL A 191 -3.99 -5.15 -1.93
N ALA A 192 -4.11 -3.84 -1.72
CA ALA A 192 -4.41 -3.25 -0.43
C ALA A 192 -5.79 -3.64 0.10
N LEU A 193 -6.82 -3.62 -0.78
CA LEU A 193 -8.16 -4.09 -0.46
C LEU A 193 -8.18 -5.58 -0.13
N GLY A 194 -7.43 -6.41 -0.87
CA GLY A 194 -7.27 -7.82 -0.59
C GLY A 194 -6.61 -8.06 0.78
N ALA A 195 -5.55 -7.32 1.09
CA ALA A 195 -4.90 -7.36 2.40
C ALA A 195 -5.88 -6.97 3.53
N ALA A 196 -6.63 -5.87 3.35
CA ALA A 196 -7.67 -5.45 4.29
C ALA A 196 -8.79 -6.49 4.45
N GLY A 197 -9.23 -7.10 3.35
CA GLY A 197 -10.24 -8.16 3.33
C GLY A 197 -9.79 -9.42 4.06
N LEU A 198 -8.53 -9.84 3.89
CA LEU A 198 -7.93 -10.94 4.66
C LEU A 198 -7.87 -10.61 6.15
N GLY A 199 -7.58 -9.36 6.51
CA GLY A 199 -7.69 -8.88 7.89
C GLY A 199 -9.11 -8.96 8.44
N ALA A 200 -10.10 -8.53 7.65
CA ALA A 200 -11.50 -8.58 8.04
C ALA A 200 -12.01 -10.03 8.23
N LEU A 201 -11.58 -10.95 7.37
CA LEU A 201 -11.83 -12.39 7.51
C LEU A 201 -11.23 -12.95 8.79
N ALA A 202 -9.96 -12.62 9.07
CA ALA A 202 -9.29 -13.02 10.30
C ALA A 202 -9.94 -12.43 11.57
N ALA A 203 -10.56 -11.26 11.48
CA ALA A 203 -11.29 -10.61 12.56
C ALA A 203 -12.70 -11.20 12.81
N GLY A 204 -13.21 -12.02 11.88
CA GLY A 204 -14.47 -12.74 12.02
C GLY A 204 -15.62 -12.20 11.16
N ALA A 205 -16.76 -12.89 11.21
CA ALA A 205 -17.88 -12.69 10.28
C ALA A 205 -18.47 -11.26 10.33
N ALA A 206 -18.58 -10.66 11.52
CA ALA A 206 -19.12 -9.31 11.67
C ALA A 206 -18.20 -8.25 11.01
N ALA A 207 -16.88 -8.36 11.21
CA ALA A 207 -15.90 -7.48 10.58
C ALA A 207 -15.88 -7.68 9.05
N THR A 208 -16.00 -8.93 8.60
CA THR A 208 -16.10 -9.26 7.16
C THR A 208 -17.33 -8.63 6.52
N ALA A 209 -18.50 -8.76 7.16
CA ALA A 209 -19.75 -8.17 6.65
C ALA A 209 -19.67 -6.64 6.59
N LEU A 210 -19.11 -6.00 7.61
CA LEU A 210 -18.89 -4.55 7.63
C LEU A 210 -17.92 -4.11 6.52
N PHE A 211 -16.81 -4.83 6.35
CA PHE A 211 -15.82 -4.55 5.31
C PHE A 211 -16.46 -4.68 3.92
N ALA A 212 -17.09 -5.81 3.63
CA ALA A 212 -17.75 -6.05 2.34
C ALA A 212 -18.84 -5.02 2.07
N GLY A 213 -19.69 -4.72 3.07
CA GLY A 213 -20.72 -3.69 2.96
C GLY A 213 -20.14 -2.29 2.69
N THR A 214 -19.01 -1.95 3.32
CA THR A 214 -18.34 -0.66 3.10
C THR A 214 -17.72 -0.58 1.71
N VAL A 215 -17.03 -1.62 1.25
CA VAL A 215 -16.42 -1.66 -0.08
C VAL A 215 -17.49 -1.61 -1.17
N ILE A 216 -18.55 -2.43 -1.05
CA ILE A 216 -19.67 -2.44 -2.00
C ILE A 216 -20.39 -1.10 -1.97
N GLY A 217 -20.71 -0.59 -0.78
CA GLY A 217 -21.38 0.70 -0.59
C GLY A 217 -20.58 1.86 -1.17
N ALA A 218 -19.27 1.90 -0.93
CA ALA A 218 -18.38 2.90 -1.51
C ALA A 218 -18.33 2.80 -3.04
N ASN A 219 -18.17 1.60 -3.59
CA ASN A 219 -18.15 1.39 -5.04
C ASN A 219 -19.47 1.81 -5.70
N VAL A 220 -20.62 1.42 -5.15
CA VAL A 220 -21.94 1.82 -5.66
C VAL A 220 -22.13 3.33 -5.52
N GLY A 221 -21.78 3.90 -4.35
CA GLY A 221 -21.90 5.32 -4.08
C GLY A 221 -21.04 6.19 -5.01
N LEU A 222 -19.78 5.81 -5.22
CA LEU A 222 -18.88 6.54 -6.13
C LEU A 222 -19.32 6.42 -7.59
N ASN A 223 -19.80 5.25 -8.03
CA ASN A 223 -20.34 5.09 -9.39
C ASN A 223 -21.62 5.90 -9.60
N ALA A 224 -22.51 5.94 -8.61
CA ALA A 224 -23.70 6.79 -8.64
C ALA A 224 -23.32 8.28 -8.66
N LEU A 225 -22.35 8.68 -7.85
CA LEU A 225 -21.82 10.05 -7.81
C LEU A 225 -21.19 10.46 -9.15
N HIS A 226 -20.40 9.57 -9.76
CA HIS A 226 -19.81 9.78 -11.08
C HIS A 226 -20.90 9.98 -12.14
N SER A 227 -21.88 9.07 -12.17
CA SER A 227 -22.98 9.11 -13.15
C SER A 227 -23.83 10.37 -13.00
N TRP A 228 -24.14 10.75 -11.77
CA TRP A 228 -24.83 12.01 -11.46
C TRP A 228 -23.98 13.22 -11.86
N GLY A 229 -22.68 13.23 -11.57
CA GLY A 229 -21.80 14.31 -11.96
C GLY A 229 -21.73 14.49 -13.48
N GLU A 230 -21.58 13.43 -14.27
CA GLU A 230 -21.59 13.53 -15.74
C GLU A 230 -22.93 14.06 -16.29
N SER A 231 -24.04 13.92 -15.55
CA SER A 231 -25.32 14.53 -15.93
C SER A 231 -25.32 16.06 -15.87
N LEU A 232 -24.40 16.67 -15.10
CA LEU A 232 -24.21 18.12 -15.02
C LEU A 232 -23.35 18.66 -16.17
N GLY A 233 -22.55 17.80 -16.79
CA GLY A 233 -21.72 18.12 -17.93
C GLY A 233 -20.47 17.24 -18.01
N PRO A 234 -19.77 17.25 -19.16
CA PRO A 234 -18.58 16.44 -19.36
C PRO A 234 -17.49 16.75 -18.33
N GLY A 235 -17.03 15.73 -17.60
CA GLY A 235 -15.92 15.84 -16.64
C GLY A 235 -16.34 16.12 -15.20
N TYR A 236 -17.61 16.51 -14.96
CA TYR A 236 -18.09 16.75 -13.60
C TYR A 236 -18.17 15.46 -12.77
N GLY A 237 -18.40 14.29 -13.40
CA GLY A 237 -18.36 13.01 -12.70
C GLY A 237 -16.99 12.73 -12.09
N ASP A 238 -15.95 12.90 -12.89
CA ASP A 238 -14.55 12.72 -12.50
C ASP A 238 -14.13 13.69 -11.37
N ILE A 239 -14.56 14.96 -11.46
CA ILE A 239 -14.32 15.96 -10.39
C ILE A 239 -14.93 15.48 -9.07
N MET A 240 -16.19 15.07 -9.08
CA MET A 240 -16.93 14.70 -7.87
C MET A 240 -16.33 13.45 -7.22
N VAL A 241 -16.00 12.42 -8.00
CA VAL A 241 -15.31 11.22 -7.49
C VAL A 241 -13.92 11.56 -6.96
N GLY A 242 -13.16 12.40 -7.66
CA GLY A 242 -11.85 12.84 -7.20
C GLY A 242 -11.90 13.54 -5.84
N VAL A 243 -12.84 14.48 -5.66
CA VAL A 243 -13.06 15.16 -4.36
C VAL A 243 -13.52 14.17 -3.28
N ALA A 244 -14.48 13.29 -3.59
CA ALA A 244 -14.97 12.28 -2.66
C ALA A 244 -13.85 11.31 -2.24
N GLY A 245 -12.97 10.91 -3.16
CA GLY A 245 -11.81 10.08 -2.87
C GLY A 245 -10.87 10.71 -1.85
N PHE A 246 -10.51 11.99 -2.02
CA PHE A 246 -9.70 12.71 -1.03
C PHE A 246 -10.42 12.88 0.32
N ALA A 247 -11.74 13.14 0.31
CA ALA A 247 -12.52 13.23 1.53
C ALA A 247 -12.51 11.89 2.30
N LEU A 248 -12.68 10.76 1.60
CA LEU A 248 -12.62 9.42 2.19
C LEU A 248 -11.23 9.13 2.80
N LEU A 249 -10.14 9.54 2.15
CA LEU A 249 -8.79 9.43 2.72
C LEU A 249 -8.66 10.23 4.02
N GLY A 250 -9.15 11.48 4.04
CA GLY A 250 -9.12 12.32 5.25
C GLY A 250 -9.96 11.75 6.39
N LEU A 251 -11.14 11.20 6.08
CA LEU A 251 -11.98 10.51 7.08
C LEU A 251 -11.30 9.25 7.61
N GLY A 252 -10.64 8.47 6.73
CA GLY A 252 -9.82 7.32 7.14
C GLY A 252 -8.72 7.70 8.12
N ALA A 253 -8.03 8.82 7.86
CA ALA A 253 -7.02 9.36 8.76
C ALA A 253 -7.58 9.69 10.15
N LYS A 254 -8.73 10.37 10.22
CA LYS A 254 -9.38 10.72 11.48
C LYS A 254 -9.89 9.50 12.25
N GLY A 255 -10.32 8.45 11.53
CA GLY A 255 -10.77 7.20 12.11
C GLY A 255 -9.64 6.31 12.65
N ALA A 256 -8.38 6.56 12.26
CA ALA A 256 -7.24 5.71 12.59
C ALA A 256 -6.95 5.61 14.10
N ASP A 257 -7.21 6.66 14.87
CA ASP A 257 -6.97 6.67 16.33
C ASP A 257 -8.03 5.93 17.15
N THR A 258 -9.11 5.46 16.50
CA THR A 258 -10.17 4.73 17.20
C THR A 258 -9.73 3.33 17.62
N GLU A 259 -10.28 2.83 18.73
CA GLU A 259 -9.99 1.46 19.20
C GLU A 259 -10.39 0.40 18.16
N ALA A 260 -11.44 0.63 17.39
CA ALA A 260 -11.83 -0.24 16.29
C ALA A 260 -10.74 -0.31 15.21
N ALA A 261 -10.15 0.83 14.82
CA ALA A 261 -9.07 0.88 13.85
C ALA A 261 -7.78 0.24 14.38
N LYS A 262 -7.40 0.51 15.63
CA LYS A 262 -6.24 -0.13 16.28
C LYS A 262 -6.40 -1.65 16.35
N ASN A 263 -7.61 -2.13 16.67
CA ASN A 263 -7.91 -3.57 16.68
C ASN A 263 -7.86 -4.19 15.28
N ALA A 264 -8.37 -3.50 14.26
CA ALA A 264 -8.26 -3.97 12.88
C ALA A 264 -6.80 -4.06 12.41
N VAL A 265 -5.97 -3.07 12.76
CA VAL A 265 -4.53 -3.06 12.47
C VAL A 265 -3.81 -4.18 13.23
N ASP A 266 -4.15 -4.41 14.50
CA ASP A 266 -3.62 -5.52 15.29
C ASP A 266 -3.91 -6.88 14.63
N VAL A 267 -5.15 -7.09 14.18
CA VAL A 267 -5.52 -8.31 13.45
C VAL A 267 -4.67 -8.46 12.19
N LEU A 268 -4.58 -7.42 11.35
CA LEU A 268 -3.77 -7.44 10.13
C LEU A 268 -2.29 -7.75 10.40
N ASN A 269 -1.70 -7.17 11.44
CA ASN A 269 -0.31 -7.43 11.82
C ASN A 269 -0.09 -8.89 12.24
N ARG A 270 -1.11 -9.52 12.82
CA ARG A 270 -1.07 -10.91 13.28
C ARG A 270 -1.51 -11.90 12.20
N THR A 271 -2.18 -11.46 11.15
CA THR A 271 -2.65 -12.32 10.06
C THR A 271 -1.48 -12.96 9.31
N LYS A 272 -1.47 -14.30 9.29
CA LYS A 272 -0.59 -15.16 8.50
C LYS A 272 -1.42 -15.82 7.42
N VAL A 273 -0.95 -15.71 6.18
CA VAL A 273 -1.53 -16.39 5.01
C VAL A 273 -0.64 -17.57 4.67
N GLU A 274 -1.19 -18.77 4.77
CA GLU A 274 -0.52 -20.01 4.36
C GLU A 274 -1.17 -20.50 3.07
N ILE A 275 -0.35 -20.71 2.04
CA ILE A 275 -0.78 -21.24 0.75
C ILE A 275 -0.12 -22.60 0.60
N GLU A 276 -0.90 -23.68 0.52
CA GLU A 276 -0.37 -25.01 0.22
C GLU A 276 0.09 -25.06 -1.26
N PRO A 277 1.37 -25.38 -1.56
CA PRO A 277 1.85 -25.48 -2.93
C PRO A 277 1.17 -26.63 -3.69
N ASN A 278 0.90 -26.42 -4.99
CA ASN A 278 0.37 -27.40 -5.96
C ASN A 278 -1.12 -27.78 -5.88
N THR A 279 -1.96 -27.02 -5.19
CA THR A 279 -3.40 -27.29 -5.12
C THR A 279 -4.29 -26.12 -5.50
N LEU A 280 -3.79 -25.06 -6.17
CA LEU A 280 -4.57 -23.87 -6.59
C LEU A 280 -5.75 -24.24 -7.54
N GLY A 281 -6.81 -24.81 -6.97
CA GLY A 281 -8.11 -24.99 -7.59
C GLY A 281 -8.90 -23.69 -7.52
N SER A 282 -9.83 -23.54 -8.45
CA SER A 282 -10.67 -22.36 -8.72
C SER A 282 -11.53 -21.83 -7.56
N ASN A 283 -11.48 -22.46 -6.37
CA ASN A 283 -12.37 -22.17 -5.25
C ASN A 283 -11.64 -21.58 -4.03
N GLY A 284 -10.30 -21.40 -4.09
CA GLY A 284 -9.52 -20.82 -2.99
C GLY A 284 -9.40 -21.68 -1.72
N GLY A 285 -9.80 -22.96 -1.77
CA GLY A 285 -9.87 -23.88 -0.63
C GLY A 285 -8.54 -24.22 0.07
N ASN A 286 -7.42 -23.70 -0.43
CA ASN A 286 -6.06 -24.01 0.05
C ASN A 286 -5.29 -22.75 0.50
N VAL A 287 -6.02 -21.65 0.71
CA VAL A 287 -5.52 -20.46 1.41
C VAL A 287 -6.01 -20.54 2.85
N ARG A 288 -5.10 -20.79 3.80
CA ARG A 288 -5.41 -20.79 5.24
C ARG A 288 -5.00 -19.45 5.83
N VAL A 289 -6.00 -18.69 6.30
CA VAL A 289 -5.77 -17.43 7.03
C VAL A 289 -5.81 -17.72 8.52
N THR A 290 -4.73 -17.46 9.22
CA THR A 290 -4.63 -17.64 10.68
C THR A 290 -4.09 -16.38 11.32
N THR A 291 -4.30 -16.20 12.63
CA THR A 291 -3.65 -15.13 13.40
C THR A 291 -2.56 -15.71 14.30
N LYS A 292 -1.40 -15.04 14.32
CA LYS A 292 -0.34 -15.26 15.29
C LYS A 292 -0.67 -14.57 16.60
N GLY A 293 -0.15 -15.10 17.71
CA GLY A 293 -0.25 -14.43 19.01
C GLY A 293 -1.67 -14.31 19.56
N VAL A 294 -1.78 -13.55 20.65
CA VAL A 294 -3.05 -13.18 21.29
C VAL A 294 -3.53 -11.80 20.83
N PRO A 295 -4.84 -11.49 20.90
CA PRO A 295 -5.34 -10.14 20.64
C PRO A 295 -4.69 -9.09 21.54
N ARG A 296 -4.51 -7.85 21.04
CA ARG A 296 -3.91 -6.74 21.80
C ARG A 296 -4.54 -6.54 23.18
N SER A 297 -5.87 -6.59 23.28
CA SER A 297 -6.58 -6.44 24.56
C SER A 297 -6.18 -7.52 25.58
N LEU A 298 -6.02 -8.77 25.13
CA LEU A 298 -5.55 -9.87 25.97
C LEU A 298 -4.06 -9.70 26.29
N TYR A 299 -3.24 -9.27 25.32
CA TYR A 299 -1.83 -8.97 25.55
C TYR A 299 -1.65 -7.92 26.66
N ASP A 300 -2.39 -6.80 26.60
CA ASP A 300 -2.33 -5.72 27.59
C ASP A 300 -2.82 -6.22 28.97
N GLN A 301 -3.88 -7.04 28.99
CA GLN A 301 -4.35 -7.69 30.20
C GLN A 301 -3.28 -8.60 30.82
N LEU A 302 -2.61 -9.42 30.01
CA LEU A 302 -1.53 -10.31 30.46
C LEU A 302 -0.32 -9.49 30.93
N ARG A 303 0.04 -8.41 30.22
CA ARG A 303 1.17 -7.53 30.53
C ARG A 303 0.99 -6.84 31.87
N SER A 304 -0.24 -6.49 32.25
CA SER A 304 -0.53 -5.94 33.57
C SER A 304 -0.29 -6.93 34.73
N LYS A 305 -0.13 -8.23 34.41
CA LYS A 305 0.06 -9.34 35.37
C LYS A 305 1.47 -9.97 35.30
N THR A 306 2.39 -9.43 34.48
CA THR A 306 3.75 -9.95 34.35
C THR A 306 4.76 -8.80 34.11
N PRO A 307 5.96 -8.81 34.72
CA PRO A 307 6.39 -9.72 35.77
C PRO A 307 5.58 -9.54 37.06
N SER A 308 5.31 -10.63 37.77
CA SER A 308 4.65 -10.57 39.07
C SER A 308 5.60 -10.06 40.16
N SER A 309 5.05 -9.53 41.25
CA SER A 309 5.86 -9.06 42.39
C SER A 309 6.78 -10.15 42.97
N LYS A 310 6.39 -11.42 42.86
CA LYS A 310 7.22 -12.57 43.25
C LYS A 310 8.46 -12.67 42.36
N ILE A 311 8.31 -12.56 41.05
CA ILE A 311 9.42 -12.58 40.10
C ILE A 311 10.34 -11.38 40.34
N GLN A 312 9.75 -10.19 40.52
CA GLN A 312 10.50 -8.98 40.79
C GLN A 312 11.35 -9.09 42.08
N LYS A 313 10.84 -9.77 43.11
CA LYS A 313 11.60 -10.04 44.34
C LYS A 313 12.71 -11.06 44.09
N MET A 314 12.42 -12.15 43.38
CA MET A 314 13.37 -13.23 43.08
C MET A 314 14.61 -12.72 42.34
N VAL A 315 14.45 -11.88 41.31
CA VAL A 315 15.60 -11.35 40.56
C VAL A 315 16.49 -10.41 41.39
N ASN A 316 16.01 -9.95 42.54
CA ASN A 316 16.73 -9.05 43.45
C ASN A 316 17.25 -9.75 44.72
N GLU A 317 17.12 -11.08 44.86
CA GLU A 317 17.50 -11.79 46.09
C GLU A 317 18.99 -11.63 46.45
N ASN A 318 19.85 -11.54 45.44
CA ASN A 318 21.29 -11.36 45.60
C ASN A 318 21.77 -9.97 45.10
N PHE A 319 20.86 -9.01 45.00
CA PHE A 319 21.21 -7.67 44.54
C PHE A 319 21.83 -6.84 45.66
N GLU A 320 23.00 -6.27 45.39
CA GLU A 320 23.66 -5.28 46.25
C GLU A 320 23.96 -4.01 45.42
N PRO A 321 23.71 -2.81 45.96
CA PRO A 321 24.07 -1.57 45.26
C PRO A 321 25.58 -1.49 44.99
N GLY A 322 25.93 -1.02 43.78
CA GLY A 322 27.32 -0.84 43.36
C GLY A 322 27.93 -2.06 42.66
N MET A 323 27.14 -3.10 42.39
CA MET A 323 27.55 -4.21 41.52
C MET A 323 27.82 -3.70 40.09
N ASP A 324 28.82 -4.28 39.42
CA ASP A 324 29.04 -4.03 37.99
C ASP A 324 27.86 -4.55 37.16
N ASP A 325 27.51 -3.82 36.09
CA ASP A 325 26.47 -4.25 35.17
C ASP A 325 27.00 -5.37 34.26
N PRO A 326 26.48 -6.60 34.37
CA PRO A 326 26.99 -7.74 33.61
C PRO A 326 26.69 -7.63 32.12
N ALA A 327 25.69 -6.85 31.72
CA ALA A 327 25.31 -6.68 30.32
C ALA A 327 25.99 -5.47 29.68
N LEU A 328 26.26 -4.42 30.45
CA LEU A 328 26.81 -3.15 29.97
C LEU A 328 28.13 -2.81 30.71
N PRO A 329 29.29 -3.27 30.19
CA PRO A 329 30.58 -3.05 30.82
C PRO A 329 30.87 -1.57 31.12
N GLY A 330 31.40 -1.30 32.32
CA GLY A 330 31.75 0.05 32.78
C GLY A 330 30.61 0.83 33.42
N LEU A 331 29.41 0.25 33.53
CA LEU A 331 28.32 0.79 34.35
C LEU A 331 28.21 0.01 35.67
N THR A 332 27.71 0.69 36.70
CA THR A 332 27.34 0.09 37.99
C THR A 332 25.84 0.14 38.19
N ILE A 333 25.33 -0.79 39.00
CA ILE A 333 23.92 -0.93 39.32
C ILE A 333 23.67 -0.42 40.74
N ASP A 334 23.11 0.79 40.85
CA ASP A 334 22.85 1.43 42.15
C ASP A 334 21.40 1.25 42.64
N LYS A 335 20.50 0.78 41.76
CA LYS A 335 19.08 0.56 42.03
C LYS A 335 18.71 -0.90 41.81
N SER A 336 17.61 -1.34 42.42
CA SER A 336 17.06 -2.69 42.20
C SER A 336 16.95 -3.05 40.72
N LEU A 337 17.27 -4.29 40.39
CA LEU A 337 17.14 -4.88 39.06
C LEU A 337 15.67 -4.94 38.63
N HIS A 338 15.42 -4.77 37.33
CA HIS A 338 14.12 -5.02 36.71
C HIS A 338 14.06 -6.48 36.25
N ALA A 339 12.98 -7.18 36.60
CA ALA A 339 12.72 -8.49 36.02
C ALA A 339 12.37 -8.33 34.54
N ASP A 340 13.22 -8.87 33.67
CA ASP A 340 12.97 -8.93 32.24
C ASP A 340 12.82 -10.37 31.77
N HIS A 341 11.94 -10.57 30.80
CA HIS A 341 11.72 -11.89 30.20
C HIS A 341 12.92 -12.28 29.34
N ILE A 342 13.46 -13.48 29.57
CA ILE A 342 14.55 -14.02 28.75
C ILE A 342 14.04 -14.27 27.33
N VAL A 343 13.04 -15.13 27.17
CA VAL A 343 12.21 -15.21 25.98
C VAL A 343 11.09 -14.18 26.13
N SER A 344 11.11 -13.15 25.29
CA SER A 344 10.22 -11.99 25.43
C SER A 344 8.75 -12.38 25.53
N MET A 345 7.96 -11.64 26.32
CA MET A 345 6.50 -11.85 26.40
C MET A 345 5.83 -11.90 25.02
N LYS A 346 6.27 -11.02 24.09
CA LYS A 346 5.79 -11.01 22.71
C LYS A 346 5.97 -12.37 22.05
N GLU A 347 7.18 -12.91 22.11
CA GLU A 347 7.50 -14.22 21.54
C GLU A 347 6.68 -15.33 22.22
N VAL A 348 6.61 -15.35 23.56
CA VAL A 348 5.84 -16.35 24.31
C VAL A 348 4.37 -16.35 23.89
N THR A 349 3.77 -15.18 23.71
CA THR A 349 2.36 -15.11 23.30
C THR A 349 2.11 -15.63 21.88
N GLU A 350 3.14 -15.64 21.04
CA GLU A 350 3.11 -16.18 19.67
C GLU A 350 3.45 -17.68 19.59
N MET A 351 3.86 -18.32 20.69
CA MET A 351 4.20 -19.74 20.73
C MET A 351 2.97 -20.63 20.45
N PRO A 352 3.15 -21.74 19.71
CA PRO A 352 2.09 -22.73 19.46
C PRO A 352 1.34 -23.14 20.73
N GLY A 353 0.01 -23.03 20.70
CA GLY A 353 -0.87 -23.45 21.79
C GLY A 353 -1.07 -22.43 22.92
N PHE A 354 -0.24 -21.37 23.01
CA PHE A 354 -0.35 -20.39 24.10
C PHE A 354 -1.71 -19.68 24.12
N LYS A 355 -2.22 -19.30 22.94
CA LYS A 355 -3.51 -18.61 22.79
C LYS A 355 -4.71 -19.46 23.23
N ASP A 356 -4.55 -20.78 23.26
CA ASP A 356 -5.60 -21.76 23.57
C ASP A 356 -5.59 -22.16 25.06
N LEU A 357 -4.64 -21.63 25.85
CA LEU A 357 -4.63 -21.75 27.31
C LEU A 357 -5.67 -20.83 27.96
N SER A 358 -6.21 -21.25 29.10
CA SER A 358 -6.96 -20.34 29.98
C SER A 358 -6.12 -19.13 30.39
N VAL A 359 -6.75 -17.98 30.67
CA VAL A 359 -6.03 -16.77 31.10
C VAL A 359 -5.17 -17.02 32.34
N GLU A 360 -5.62 -17.89 33.23
CA GLU A 360 -4.83 -18.31 34.40
C GLU A 360 -3.54 -19.03 33.98
N ASN A 361 -3.64 -19.99 33.07
CA ASN A 361 -2.48 -20.74 32.58
C ASN A 361 -1.55 -19.88 31.72
N GLN A 362 -2.07 -18.93 30.95
CA GLN A 362 -1.27 -17.93 30.23
C GLN A 362 -0.42 -17.10 31.20
N VAL A 363 -1.00 -16.65 32.31
CA VAL A 363 -0.28 -15.91 33.36
C VAL A 363 0.78 -16.80 34.04
N LYS A 364 0.52 -18.10 34.23
CA LYS A 364 1.50 -19.07 34.76
C LYS A 364 2.72 -19.20 33.85
N VAL A 365 2.51 -19.41 32.54
CA VAL A 365 3.61 -19.50 31.56
C VAL A 365 4.40 -18.18 31.52
N LEU A 366 3.71 -17.04 31.49
CA LEU A 366 4.34 -15.72 31.47
C LEU A 366 5.06 -15.32 32.77
N ASN A 367 4.80 -16.03 33.87
CA ASN A 367 5.49 -15.86 35.15
C ASN A 367 6.31 -17.10 35.52
N ASN A 368 6.74 -17.89 34.54
CA ASN A 368 7.69 -18.99 34.80
C ASN A 368 9.02 -18.39 35.30
N PRO A 369 9.48 -18.75 36.51
CA PRO A 369 10.66 -18.14 37.13
C PRO A 369 11.94 -18.33 36.32
N ASP A 370 12.06 -19.43 35.57
CA ASP A 370 13.24 -19.74 34.76
C ASP A 370 13.36 -18.84 33.53
N ASN A 371 12.25 -18.19 33.13
CA ASN A 371 12.20 -17.25 32.02
C ASN A 371 12.50 -15.79 32.40
N PHE A 372 13.16 -15.53 33.53
CA PHE A 372 13.53 -14.17 33.93
C PHE A 372 15.01 -14.00 34.20
N ALA A 373 15.51 -12.81 33.87
CA ALA A 373 16.79 -12.31 34.31
C ALA A 373 16.60 -10.91 34.92
N GLY A 374 17.37 -10.61 35.96
CA GLY A 374 17.46 -9.26 36.49
C GLY A 374 18.38 -8.42 35.61
N LEU A 375 17.87 -7.31 35.07
CA LEU A 375 18.66 -6.35 34.32
C LEU A 375 18.64 -4.98 35.01
N SER A 376 19.71 -4.20 34.87
CA SER A 376 19.68 -2.80 35.29
C SER A 376 18.59 -2.02 34.53
N GLU A 377 18.13 -0.90 35.08
CA GLU A 377 17.15 -0.02 34.41
C GLU A 377 17.60 0.36 32.99
N THR A 378 18.89 0.66 32.84
CA THR A 378 19.53 1.01 31.56
C THR A 378 19.57 -0.17 30.60
N ALA A 379 20.04 -1.34 31.06
CA ALA A 379 20.10 -2.56 30.26
C ALA A 379 18.70 -3.00 29.79
N ASN A 380 17.73 -3.04 30.71
CA ASN A 380 16.35 -3.40 30.43
C ASN A 380 15.71 -2.48 29.37
N THR A 381 15.88 -1.16 29.54
CA THR A 381 15.38 -0.16 28.59
C THR A 381 16.08 -0.28 27.22
N SER A 382 17.39 -0.56 27.23
CA SER A 382 18.18 -0.73 26.00
C SER A 382 17.79 -1.97 25.20
N LYS A 383 17.54 -3.08 25.89
CA LYS A 383 17.15 -4.36 25.30
C LYS A 383 15.73 -4.28 24.74
N GLY A 384 14.78 -3.87 25.58
CA GLY A 384 13.36 -3.88 25.24
C GLY A 384 12.89 -5.29 24.84
N SER A 385 12.14 -5.41 23.74
CA SER A 385 11.62 -6.68 23.23
C SER A 385 12.58 -7.44 22.29
N LYS A 386 13.83 -6.97 22.13
CA LYS A 386 14.81 -7.63 21.27
C LYS A 386 15.26 -8.97 21.87
N SER A 387 15.62 -9.90 20.99
CA SER A 387 16.36 -11.09 21.39
C SER A 387 17.77 -10.71 21.87
N TYR A 388 18.40 -11.58 22.66
CA TYR A 388 19.81 -11.38 23.02
C TYR A 388 20.74 -11.43 21.80
N ALA A 389 20.34 -12.12 20.72
CA ALA A 389 21.05 -12.10 19.45
C ALA A 389 20.97 -10.73 18.76
N ASP A 390 19.85 -10.02 18.84
CA ASP A 390 19.67 -8.71 18.21
C ASP A 390 20.17 -7.54 19.06
N TRP A 391 20.25 -7.73 20.39
CA TRP A 391 20.72 -6.70 21.30
C TRP A 391 22.25 -6.72 21.42
N THR A 392 22.91 -5.99 20.52
CA THR A 392 24.37 -5.92 20.40
C THR A 392 25.00 -4.71 21.10
N GLU A 393 24.24 -3.64 21.29
CA GLU A 393 24.75 -2.39 21.85
C GLU A 393 23.68 -1.56 22.58
N TYR A 394 24.11 -0.83 23.61
CA TYR A 394 23.42 0.32 24.16
C TYR A 394 23.80 1.59 23.39
N LYS A 395 23.00 1.90 22.36
CA LYS A 395 23.28 2.99 21.39
C LYS A 395 23.50 4.36 22.03
N LYS A 396 22.72 4.71 23.05
CA LYS A 396 22.78 6.04 23.66
C LYS A 396 24.09 6.26 24.44
N GLY A 397 24.65 5.19 25.01
CA GLY A 397 25.94 5.23 25.71
C GLY A 397 27.13 4.83 24.84
N GLY A 398 26.91 4.31 23.63
CA GLY A 398 27.98 3.76 22.78
C GLY A 398 28.66 2.53 23.39
N ILE A 399 27.97 1.81 24.28
CA ILE A 399 28.51 0.65 25.01
C ILE A 399 28.05 -0.62 24.30
N LYS A 400 28.99 -1.49 23.93
CA LYS A 400 28.66 -2.82 23.41
C LYS A 400 28.17 -3.70 24.55
N VAL A 401 27.17 -4.53 24.27
CA VAL A 401 26.74 -5.54 25.24
C VAL A 401 27.90 -6.52 25.44
N ASP A 402 28.17 -6.90 26.70
CA ASP A 402 29.21 -7.88 27.02
C ASP A 402 28.99 -9.18 26.25
N GLU A 403 30.03 -9.68 25.58
CA GLU A 403 29.89 -10.81 24.67
C GLU A 403 29.70 -12.13 25.43
N ASP A 404 30.36 -12.33 26.57
CA ASP A 404 30.23 -13.55 27.36
C ASP A 404 28.83 -13.63 27.99
N PHE A 405 28.35 -12.53 28.57
CA PHE A 405 26.96 -12.40 29.03
C PHE A 405 25.98 -12.68 27.90
N ARG A 406 26.18 -12.07 26.73
CA ARG A 406 25.28 -12.20 25.59
C ARG A 406 25.23 -13.63 25.06
N GLN A 407 26.36 -14.33 24.94
CA GLN A 407 26.42 -15.74 24.53
C GLN A 407 25.67 -16.65 25.53
N GLN A 408 25.88 -16.44 26.84
CA GLN A 408 25.16 -17.18 27.88
C GLN A 408 23.65 -16.93 27.79
N MET A 409 23.23 -15.68 27.61
CA MET A 409 21.81 -15.34 27.53
C MET A 409 21.16 -15.85 26.24
N MET A 410 21.87 -15.88 25.11
CA MET A 410 21.38 -16.51 23.88
C MET A 410 21.12 -18.01 24.06
N GLN A 411 22.01 -18.72 24.76
CA GLN A 411 21.81 -20.13 25.08
C GLN A 411 20.60 -20.32 26.01
N ARG A 412 20.52 -19.53 27.08
CA ARG A 412 19.36 -19.56 28.01
C ARG A 412 18.05 -19.24 27.29
N GLU A 413 18.06 -18.31 26.35
CA GLU A 413 16.89 -17.98 25.53
C GLU A 413 16.46 -19.16 24.66
N ALA A 414 17.40 -19.89 24.05
CA ALA A 414 17.11 -21.10 23.29
C ALA A 414 16.55 -22.23 24.19
N ASP A 415 17.15 -22.46 25.35
CA ASP A 415 16.70 -23.50 26.29
C ASP A 415 15.31 -23.16 26.85
N ASN A 416 15.07 -21.90 27.20
CA ASN A 416 13.80 -21.43 27.70
C ASN A 416 12.69 -21.50 26.65
N ARG A 417 12.99 -21.33 25.35
CA ARG A 417 12.00 -21.58 24.28
C ARG A 417 11.49 -23.01 24.33
N THR A 418 12.38 -23.99 24.45
CA THR A 418 12.00 -25.41 24.54
C THR A 418 11.19 -25.68 25.80
N MET A 419 11.67 -25.19 26.95
CA MET A 419 11.00 -25.35 28.24
C MET A 419 9.58 -24.75 28.23
N LEU A 420 9.43 -23.50 27.77
CA LEU A 420 8.14 -22.82 27.73
C LEU A 420 7.18 -23.52 26.76
N GLN A 421 7.66 -24.01 25.62
CA GLN A 421 6.83 -24.78 24.71
C GLN A 421 6.31 -26.06 25.36
N GLN A 422 7.17 -26.77 26.10
CA GLN A 422 6.76 -27.96 26.84
C GLN A 422 5.73 -27.62 27.92
N GLN A 423 5.96 -26.54 28.69
CA GLN A 423 5.01 -26.07 29.70
C GLN A 423 3.64 -25.73 29.09
N ILE A 424 3.61 -25.10 27.91
CA ILE A 424 2.35 -24.80 27.20
C ILE A 424 1.64 -26.11 26.82
N ASN A 425 2.36 -27.08 26.28
CA ASN A 425 1.79 -28.37 25.87
C ASN A 425 1.21 -29.15 27.06
N ASP A 426 1.90 -29.16 28.20
CA ASP A 426 1.45 -29.85 29.41
C ASP A 426 0.18 -29.20 29.96
N LEU A 427 0.17 -27.87 30.09
CA LEU A 427 -1.00 -27.13 30.57
C LEU A 427 -2.22 -27.24 29.65
N LEU A 428 -2.00 -27.38 28.34
CA LEU A 428 -3.06 -27.68 27.37
C LEU A 428 -3.68 -29.06 27.59
N GLY A 429 -2.88 -30.03 28.02
CA GLY A 429 -3.35 -31.39 28.32
C GLY A 429 -4.10 -31.50 29.65
N GLU A 430 -3.73 -30.68 30.64
CA GLU A 430 -4.30 -30.70 32.00
C GLU A 430 -5.54 -29.81 32.17
N GLN A 431 -5.70 -28.77 31.35
CA GLN A 431 -6.81 -27.84 31.51
C GLN A 431 -8.17 -28.48 31.16
N PRO A 432 -9.24 -28.19 31.93
CA PRO A 432 -10.57 -28.68 31.62
C PRO A 432 -11.06 -28.09 30.29
N LYS A 433 -11.60 -28.96 29.43
CA LYS A 433 -12.09 -28.61 28.09
C LYS A 433 -13.41 -27.84 28.12
#